data_AF-A0A7W9L2D4-F1
#
_entry.id   AF-A0A7W9L2D4-F1
#
_cell.length_a   1.000
_cell.length_b   1.000
_cell.length_c   1.000
_cell.angle_alpha   90.00
_cell.angle_beta   90.00
_cell.angle_gamma   90.00
#
_symmetry.space_group_name_H-M   'P 1'
#
loop_
_entity.id
_entity.type
_entity.pdbx_description
1 polymer ?
#
loop_
_entity_poly.entity_id
_entity_poly.type
_entity_poly.pdbx_seq_one_letter_code
_entity_poly.pdbx_strand_id
1 'polypeptide(L)'
;MALFERFRSRERDAQTDSERAAALRATIETAIQSARREFEGLTRRVEEARRRAAFIETDYRDETGGLEPSDERLLDEMEASLMTGERRLVALERQIDGLEGLLGAVDRVFAGGDID
;
A
#
# COMPACT_ATOMS: atom_id res chain seq x y z
N MET A 1 -44.86 15.56 37.72
CA MET A 1 -44.05 16.16 36.64
C MET A 1 -43.22 15.05 36.04
N ALA A 2 -43.61 14.50 34.89
CA ALA A 2 -42.87 13.40 34.29
C ALA A 2 -41.57 13.95 33.67
N LEU A 3 -40.43 13.55 34.23
CA LEU A 3 -39.12 13.70 33.60
C LEU A 3 -39.07 12.69 32.45
N PHE A 4 -39.56 13.07 31.28
CA PHE A 4 -39.30 12.30 30.07
C PHE A 4 -37.84 12.53 29.67
N GLU A 5 -37.11 11.43 29.49
CA GLU A 5 -35.75 11.45 28.97
C GLU A 5 -35.75 12.04 27.56
N ARG A 6 -34.92 13.05 27.33
CA ARG A 6 -34.81 13.73 26.04
C ARG A 6 -33.72 13.03 25.22
N PHE A 7 -34.12 12.03 24.45
CA PHE A 7 -33.21 11.36 23.51
C PHE A 7 -32.90 12.27 22.31
N ARG A 8 -31.74 12.05 21.65
CA ARG A 8 -31.39 12.75 20.41
C ARG A 8 -32.37 12.37 19.29
N SER A 9 -32.47 13.24 18.28
CA SER A 9 -33.30 12.99 17.10
C SER A 9 -32.56 12.09 16.14
N ARG A 10 -33.28 11.16 15.48
CA ARG A 10 -32.72 10.26 14.45
C ARG A 10 -31.91 11.01 13.38
N GLU A 11 -32.39 12.18 12.95
CA GLU A 11 -31.70 13.04 11.97
C GLU A 11 -30.30 13.47 12.43
N ARG A 12 -30.15 13.85 13.70
CA ARG A 12 -28.83 14.28 14.23
C ARG A 12 -27.88 13.11 14.40
N ASP A 13 -28.40 11.92 14.65
CA ASP A 13 -27.58 10.73 14.77
C ASP A 13 -27.11 10.28 13.38
N ALA A 14 -28.01 10.27 12.38
CA ALA A 14 -27.67 10.01 10.97
C ALA A 14 -26.62 11.01 10.42
N GLN A 15 -26.78 12.30 10.72
CA GLN A 15 -25.78 13.31 10.33
C GLN A 15 -24.41 13.03 10.97
N THR A 16 -24.39 12.70 12.26
CA THR A 16 -23.14 12.42 12.99
C THR A 16 -22.46 11.16 12.44
N ASP A 17 -23.23 10.14 12.09
CA ASP A 17 -22.71 8.89 11.54
C ASP A 17 -22.17 9.07 10.12
N SER A 18 -22.84 9.90 9.31
CA SER A 18 -22.34 10.32 8.00
C SER A 18 -20.99 11.06 8.10
N GLU A 19 -20.87 12.01 9.03
CA GLU A 19 -19.62 12.74 9.27
C GLU A 19 -18.47 11.82 9.71
N ARG A 20 -18.75 10.86 10.59
CA ARG A 20 -17.77 9.85 11.03
C ARG A 20 -17.33 8.95 9.87
N ALA A 21 -18.28 8.47 9.06
CA ALA A 21 -17.98 7.66 7.89
C ALA A 21 -17.10 8.42 6.89
N ALA A 22 -17.42 9.68 6.61
CA ALA A 22 -16.65 10.53 5.70
C ALA A 22 -15.21 10.75 6.18
N ALA A 23 -15.02 11.02 7.48
CA ALA A 23 -13.69 11.21 8.07
C ALA A 23 -12.82 9.93 7.98
N LEU A 24 -13.43 8.76 8.22
CA LEU A 24 -12.74 7.48 8.11
C LEU A 24 -12.39 7.15 6.66
N ARG A 25 -13.33 7.33 5.72
CA ARG A 25 -13.10 7.14 4.28
C ARG A 25 -11.91 7.96 3.79
N ALA A 26 -11.92 9.27 4.05
CA ALA A 26 -10.86 10.17 3.62
C ALA A 26 -9.48 9.77 4.17
N THR A 27 -9.44 9.31 5.43
CA THR A 27 -8.20 8.85 6.07
C THR A 27 -7.67 7.58 5.40
N ILE A 28 -8.54 6.59 5.16
CA ILE A 28 -8.16 5.31 4.53
C ILE A 28 -7.74 5.53 3.08
N GLU A 29 -8.50 6.33 2.33
CA GLU A 29 -8.16 6.68 0.95
C GLU A 29 -6.80 7.36 0.85
N THR A 30 -6.48 8.27 1.77
CA THR A 30 -5.15 8.90 1.84
C THR A 30 -4.04 7.86 2.04
N ALA A 31 -4.26 6.88 2.94
CA ALA A 31 -3.31 5.80 3.17
C ALA A 31 -3.13 4.91 1.93
N ILE A 32 -4.22 4.57 1.24
CA ILE A 32 -4.20 3.80 -0.03
C ILE A 32 -3.36 4.54 -1.08
N GLN A 33 -3.62 5.84 -1.27
CA GLN A 33 -2.88 6.64 -2.25
C GLN A 33 -1.39 6.74 -1.92
N SER A 34 -1.05 6.86 -0.63
CA SER A 34 0.35 6.84 -0.18
C SER A 34 1.04 5.52 -0.52
N ALA A 35 0.40 4.39 -0.18
CA ALA A 35 0.94 3.05 -0.45
C ALA A 35 1.10 2.78 -1.95
N ARG A 36 0.13 3.20 -2.79
CA ARG A 36 0.19 3.08 -4.25
C ARG A 36 1.36 3.87 -4.84
N ARG A 37 1.59 5.11 -4.39
CA ARG A 37 2.74 5.91 -4.83
C ARG A 37 4.06 5.27 -4.46
N GLU A 38 4.16 4.70 -3.26
CA GLU A 38 5.36 3.97 -2.85
C GLU A 38 5.58 2.74 -3.74
N PHE A 39 4.52 1.96 -3.99
CA PHE A 39 4.54 0.78 -4.86
C PHE A 39 5.02 1.13 -6.27
N GLU A 40 4.39 2.10 -6.94
CA GLU A 40 4.79 2.55 -8.28
C GLU A 40 6.22 3.08 -8.34
N GLY A 41 6.64 3.81 -7.30
CA GLY A 41 8.00 4.31 -7.18
C GLY A 41 9.02 3.18 -7.02
N LEU A 42 8.69 2.17 -6.21
CA LEU A 42 9.56 1.04 -5.95
C LEU A 42 9.64 0.09 -7.14
N THR A 43 8.52 -0.21 -7.81
CA THR A 43 8.47 -1.05 -9.02
C THR A 43 9.44 -0.53 -10.07
N ARG A 44 9.41 0.77 -10.36
CA ARG A 44 10.33 1.38 -11.32
C ARG A 44 11.80 1.21 -10.94
N ARG A 45 12.14 1.36 -9.66
CA ARG A 45 13.52 1.18 -9.16
C ARG A 45 13.97 -0.28 -9.22
N VAL A 46 13.08 -1.22 -8.89
CA VAL A 46 13.35 -2.67 -8.98
C VAL A 46 13.58 -3.08 -10.44
N GLU A 47 12.73 -2.62 -11.37
CA GLU A 47 12.92 -2.88 -12.80
C GLU A 47 14.22 -2.29 -13.34
N GLU A 48 14.58 -1.07 -12.91
CA GLU A 48 15.83 -0.44 -13.29
C GLU A 48 17.05 -1.21 -12.76
N ALA A 49 17.03 -1.60 -11.48
CA ALA A 49 18.10 -2.42 -10.90
C ALA A 49 18.22 -3.77 -11.63
N ARG A 50 17.10 -4.41 -11.99
CA ARG A 50 17.08 -5.67 -12.73
C ARG A 50 17.67 -5.51 -14.14
N ARG A 51 17.36 -4.41 -14.84
CA ARG A 51 17.98 -4.10 -16.15
C ARG A 51 19.50 -3.90 -16.05
N ARG A 52 19.96 -3.20 -15.01
CA ARG A 52 21.40 -2.96 -14.77
C ARG A 52 22.13 -4.27 -14.46
N ALA A 53 21.56 -5.14 -13.63
CA ALA A 53 22.15 -6.45 -13.32
C ALA A 53 22.30 -7.31 -14.59
N ALA A 54 21.27 -7.35 -15.44
CA ALA A 54 21.32 -8.09 -16.70
C ALA A 54 22.40 -7.56 -17.67
N PHE A 55 22.63 -6.24 -17.68
CA PHE A 55 23.70 -5.65 -18.47
C PHE A 55 25.09 -6.11 -17.99
N ILE A 56 25.35 -6.03 -16.68
CA ILE A 56 26.60 -6.51 -16.07
C ILE A 56 26.79 -8.01 -16.33
N GLU A 57 25.74 -8.83 -16.24
CA GLU A 57 25.88 -10.25 -16.52
C GLU A 57 26.24 -10.55 -17.99
N THR A 58 25.78 -9.71 -18.93
CA THR A 58 25.99 -9.90 -20.37
C THR A 58 27.34 -9.36 -20.85
N ASP A 59 27.70 -8.14 -20.44
CA ASP A 59 28.92 -7.44 -20.85
C ASP A 59 30.18 -8.23 -20.43
N TYR A 60 30.19 -8.73 -19.19
CA TYR A 60 31.36 -9.40 -18.63
C TYR A 60 31.51 -10.86 -19.09
N ARG A 61 30.44 -11.48 -19.58
CA ARG A 61 30.51 -12.84 -20.16
C ARG A 61 31.19 -12.82 -21.54
N ASP A 62 31.26 -11.67 -22.20
CA ASP A 62 31.83 -11.50 -23.55
C ASP A 62 33.30 -11.01 -23.53
N GLU A 63 33.74 -10.29 -22.48
CA GLU A 63 35.03 -9.56 -22.51
C GLU A 63 36.21 -10.23 -21.77
N THR A 64 35.99 -11.04 -20.73
CA THR A 64 37.09 -11.52 -19.85
C THR A 64 37.08 -13.01 -19.50
N GLY A 65 36.13 -13.80 -20.00
CA GLY A 65 36.06 -15.25 -19.69
C GLY A 65 35.71 -15.57 -18.22
N GLY A 66 35.26 -14.57 -17.46
CA GLY A 66 34.86 -14.65 -16.05
C GLY A 66 34.66 -13.25 -15.44
N LEU A 67 33.90 -13.16 -14.35
CA LEU A 67 33.70 -11.92 -13.59
C LEU A 67 34.94 -11.62 -12.73
N GLU A 68 35.33 -10.34 -12.61
CA GLU A 68 36.31 -9.97 -11.59
C GLU A 68 35.65 -10.03 -10.19
N PRO A 69 36.42 -10.29 -9.10
CA PRO A 69 35.86 -10.37 -7.75
C PRO A 69 35.14 -9.09 -7.28
N SER A 70 35.43 -7.92 -7.87
CA SER A 70 34.70 -6.67 -7.63
C SER A 70 33.30 -6.68 -8.25
N ASP A 71 33.14 -7.30 -9.42
CA ASP A 71 31.87 -7.36 -10.13
C ASP A 71 30.95 -8.43 -9.54
N GLU A 72 31.51 -9.55 -9.07
CA GLU A 72 30.76 -10.55 -8.29
C GLU A 72 30.12 -9.93 -7.05
N ARG A 73 30.90 -9.14 -6.29
CA ARG A 73 30.38 -8.45 -5.10
C ARG A 73 29.30 -7.42 -5.45
N LEU A 74 29.45 -6.71 -6.56
CA LEU A 74 28.44 -5.78 -7.03
C LEU A 74 27.14 -6.51 -7.42
N LEU A 75 27.25 -7.65 -8.10
CA LEU A 75 26.09 -8.50 -8.44
C LEU A 75 25.38 -9.03 -7.20
N ASP A 76 26.12 -9.52 -6.20
CA ASP A 76 25.56 -9.98 -4.92
C ASP A 76 24.80 -8.86 -4.19
N GLU A 77 25.38 -7.65 -4.13
CA GLU A 77 24.75 -6.48 -3.51
C GLU A 77 23.47 -6.07 -4.26
N MET A 78 23.49 -6.15 -5.59
CA MET A 78 22.32 -5.88 -6.42
C MET A 78 21.22 -6.92 -6.23
N GLU A 79 21.57 -8.21 -6.15
CA GLU A 79 20.61 -9.29 -5.89
C GLU A 79 19.95 -9.14 -4.51
N ALA A 80 20.74 -8.86 -3.47
CA ALA A 80 20.22 -8.62 -2.12
C ALA A 80 19.27 -7.41 -2.06
N SER A 81 19.60 -6.34 -2.79
CA SER A 81 18.76 -5.15 -2.92
C SER A 81 17.46 -5.46 -3.67
N LEU A 82 17.52 -6.21 -4.77
CA LEU A 82 16.35 -6.65 -5.54
C LEU A 82 15.42 -7.50 -4.69
N MET A 83 15.94 -8.49 -3.96
CA MET A 83 15.14 -9.33 -3.05
C MET A 83 14.43 -8.49 -1.98
N THR A 84 15.10 -7.48 -1.44
CA THR A 84 14.51 -6.56 -0.45
C THR A 84 13.39 -5.73 -1.08
N GLY A 85 13.61 -5.22 -2.29
CA GLY A 85 12.60 -4.49 -3.07
C GLY A 85 11.36 -5.33 -3.36
N GLU A 86 11.54 -6.56 -3.86
CA GLU A 86 10.45 -7.49 -4.18
C GLU A 86 9.62 -7.85 -2.94
N ARG A 87 10.28 -8.14 -1.81
CA ARG A 87 9.58 -8.39 -0.53
C ARG A 87 8.74 -7.18 -0.10
N ARG A 88 9.26 -5.97 -0.29
CA ARG A 88 8.53 -4.74 0.03
C ARG A 88 7.35 -4.51 -0.91
N LEU A 89 7.47 -4.81 -2.21
CA LEU A 89 6.34 -4.75 -3.16
C LEU A 89 5.20 -5.67 -2.73
N VAL A 90 5.49 -6.92 -2.38
CA VAL A 90 4.48 -7.87 -1.86
C VAL A 90 3.83 -7.35 -0.57
N ALA A 91 4.61 -6.72 0.32
CA ALA A 91 4.05 -6.13 1.53
C ALA A 91 3.13 -4.93 1.24
N LEU A 92 3.47 -4.10 0.24
CA LEU A 92 2.66 -2.96 -0.17
C LEU A 92 1.34 -3.40 -0.83
N GLU A 93 1.36 -4.43 -1.68
CA GLU A 93 0.13 -5.02 -2.24
C GLU A 93 -0.82 -5.49 -1.14
N ARG A 94 -0.31 -6.25 -0.17
CA ARG A 94 -1.11 -6.70 0.98
C ARG A 94 -1.68 -5.54 1.80
N GLN A 95 -0.92 -4.45 1.95
CA GLN A 95 -1.40 -3.26 2.64
C GLN A 95 -2.52 -2.57 1.87
N ILE A 96 -2.37 -2.42 0.54
CA ILE A 96 -3.39 -1.84 -0.33
C ILE A 96 -4.67 -2.66 -0.26
N ASP A 97 -4.60 -3.99 -0.45
CA ASP A 97 -5.76 -4.88 -0.37
C ASP A 97 -6.46 -4.79 1.00
N GLY A 98 -5.68 -4.78 2.08
CA GLY A 98 -6.21 -4.65 3.44
C GLY A 98 -6.93 -3.31 3.66
N LEU A 99 -6.35 -2.21 3.18
CA LEU A 99 -6.93 -0.88 3.29
C LEU A 99 -8.21 -0.74 2.43
N GLU A 100 -8.25 -1.30 1.24
CA GLU A 100 -9.45 -1.35 0.41
C GLU A 100 -10.57 -2.17 1.07
N GLY A 101 -10.20 -3.29 1.70
CA GLY A 101 -11.11 -4.09 2.52
C GLY A 101 -11.68 -3.31 3.72
N LEU A 102 -10.84 -2.53 4.40
CA LEU A 102 -11.25 -1.63 5.48
C LEU A 102 -12.19 -0.53 4.99
N LEU A 103 -11.89 0.09 3.84
CA LEU A 103 -12.76 1.08 3.23
C LEU A 103 -14.15 0.50 2.96
N GLY A 104 -14.22 -0.68 2.32
CA GLY A 104 -15.50 -1.37 2.13
C GLY A 104 -16.20 -1.79 3.43
N ALA A 105 -15.45 -2.01 4.52
CA ALA A 105 -16.04 -2.30 5.83
C ALA A 105 -16.66 -1.05 6.48
N VAL A 106 -16.04 0.12 6.35
CA VAL A 106 -16.63 1.40 6.77
C VAL A 106 -17.99 1.57 6.10
N ASP A 107 -18.07 1.34 4.79
CA ASP A 107 -19.31 1.47 4.02
C ASP A 107 -20.41 0.57 4.56
N ARG A 108 -20.09 -0.70 4.86
CA ARG A 108 -21.06 -1.66 5.42
C ARG A 108 -21.52 -1.29 6.82
N VAL A 109 -20.62 -0.82 7.68
CA VAL A 109 -20.95 -0.44 9.06
C VAL A 109 -21.89 0.77 9.08
N PHE A 110 -21.61 1.78 8.26
CA PHE A 110 -22.36 3.03 8.27
C PHE A 110 -23.58 3.03 7.31
N ALA A 111 -23.70 2.06 6.39
CA ALA A 111 -24.90 1.86 5.58
C ALA A 111 -26.08 1.28 6.38
N GLY A 112 -25.84 0.70 7.56
CA GLY A 112 -26.87 0.09 8.42
C GLY A 112 -27.66 1.06 9.31
N GLY A 113 -27.56 2.37 9.07
CA GLY A 113 -28.22 3.40 9.90
C GLY A 113 -29.73 3.54 9.68
N ASP A 114 -30.27 3.01 8.58
CA ASP A 114 -31.71 2.96 8.29
C ASP A 114 -32.30 1.64 8.80
N ILE A 115 -32.44 1.50 10.13
CA ILE A 115 -33.36 0.52 10.71
C ILE A 115 -34.53 1.31 11.28
N ASP A 116 -35.66 1.24 10.56
CA ASP A 116 -36.95 1.86 10.90
C ASP A 116 -37.42 1.54 12.33
#